data_AF-A0A852KMP2-F1
#
_entry.id   AF-A0A852KMP2-F1
#
_cell.length_a   1.000
_cell.length_b   1.000
_cell.length_c   1.000
_cell.angle_alpha   90.00
_cell.angle_beta   90.00
_cell.angle_gamma   90.00
#
_symmetry.space_group_name_H-M   'P 1'
#
loop_
_entity.id
_entity.type
_entity.pdbx_description
1 polymer ?
#
loop_
_entity_poly.entity_id
_entity_poly.type
_entity_poly.pdbx_seq_one_letter_code
_entity_poly.pdbx_strand_id
1 'polypeptide(L)'
;MSPEVALNRISPALSPFISSVVRNGKVGLDATNCLRITDLKSGCTSLTPGPSCDRFKLHIPYAGETLKWDIIFNAHYPDLPPDFIFGEDAEFLPDPSALHNLASWNPSNPECLLLVVKELVQQYHQFQCGRLRESSRLMFEYQTLLEEPQYGENMEIYAGKKNNWTGEFSARFLLKLPVDFSNIPTYLLKDVNEDPGEDVALLSVSFEDAEATQVFPKLYLSPRIE
;
A
#
# COMPACT_ATOMS: atom_id res chain seq x y z
N MET A 1 5.70 -3.97 16.45
CA MET A 1 5.43 -5.38 16.80
C MET A 1 5.83 -6.22 15.59
N SER A 2 6.56 -7.32 15.76
CA SER A 2 6.88 -8.18 14.62
C SER A 2 5.62 -8.89 14.10
N PRO A 3 5.56 -9.26 12.81
CA PRO A 3 4.48 -10.04 12.22
C PRO A 3 4.09 -11.27 13.03
N GLU A 4 5.08 -12.03 13.50
CA GLU A 4 4.84 -13.28 14.22
C GLU A 4 4.14 -13.06 15.57
N VAL A 5 4.51 -12.00 16.29
CA VAL A 5 3.86 -11.63 17.55
C VAL A 5 2.43 -11.17 17.32
N ALA A 6 2.16 -10.49 16.20
CA ALA A 6 0.81 -10.08 15.83
C ALA A 6 -0.07 -11.31 15.49
N LEU A 7 0.45 -12.25 14.70
CA LEU A 7 -0.26 -13.47 14.30
C LEU A 7 -0.68 -14.33 15.50
N ASN A 8 0.12 -14.40 16.57
CA ASN A 8 -0.21 -15.14 17.79
C ASN A 8 -1.41 -14.58 18.58
N ARG A 9 -1.85 -13.34 18.29
CA ARG A 9 -2.97 -12.69 19.00
C ARG A 9 -4.27 -12.67 18.20
N ILE A 10 -4.19 -12.95 16.90
CA ILE A 10 -5.31 -12.92 15.96
C ILE A 10 -6.16 -14.18 16.13
N SER A 11 -7.47 -14.06 15.91
CA SER A 11 -8.36 -15.23 15.87
C SER A 11 -7.84 -16.28 14.88
N PRO A 12 -7.73 -17.57 15.26
CA PRO A 12 -7.14 -18.60 14.40
C PRO A 12 -7.78 -18.70 13.02
N ALA A 13 -9.10 -18.47 12.93
CA ALA A 13 -9.85 -18.52 11.67
C ALA A 13 -9.46 -17.39 10.70
N LEU A 14 -8.98 -16.25 11.20
CA LEU A 14 -8.57 -15.11 10.38
C LEU A 14 -7.07 -15.15 10.04
N SER A 15 -6.27 -15.90 10.80
CA SER A 15 -4.81 -15.97 10.64
C SER A 15 -4.34 -16.25 9.21
N PRO A 16 -4.98 -17.10 8.39
CA PRO A 16 -4.53 -17.35 7.02
C PRO A 16 -4.56 -16.07 6.15
N PHE A 17 -5.60 -15.25 6.28
CA PHE A 17 -5.74 -14.01 5.50
C PHE A 17 -4.65 -13.00 5.87
N ILE A 18 -4.46 -12.79 7.18
CA ILE A 18 -3.46 -11.84 7.67
C ILE A 18 -2.04 -12.34 7.37
N SER A 19 -1.79 -13.64 7.51
CA SER A 19 -0.49 -14.22 7.17
C SER A 19 -0.16 -14.03 5.69
N SER A 20 -1.14 -14.19 4.79
CA SER A 20 -0.94 -13.93 3.36
C SER A 20 -0.60 -12.46 3.12
N VAL A 21 -1.33 -11.53 3.75
CA VAL A 21 -1.05 -10.09 3.62
C VAL A 21 0.34 -9.71 4.15
N VAL A 22 0.79 -10.24 5.29
CA VAL A 22 2.09 -9.81 5.84
C VAL A 22 3.27 -10.49 5.15
N ARG A 23 3.11 -11.73 4.67
CA ARG A 23 4.20 -12.48 4.01
C ARG A 23 4.28 -12.21 2.51
N ASN A 24 3.13 -12.08 1.85
CA ASN A 24 3.04 -11.94 0.40
C ASN A 24 2.63 -10.52 -0.03
N GLY A 25 2.29 -9.65 0.92
CA GLY A 25 1.81 -8.30 0.66
C GLY A 25 2.90 -7.38 0.15
N LYS A 26 3.17 -7.51 -1.14
CA LYS A 26 3.71 -6.45 -1.96
C LYS A 26 2.51 -5.82 -2.66
N VAL A 27 2.22 -4.58 -2.28
CA VAL A 27 1.14 -3.79 -2.86
C VAL A 27 1.78 -2.48 -3.30
N GLY A 28 1.62 -2.15 -4.58
CA GLY A 28 2.26 -0.98 -5.16
C GLY A 28 3.73 -1.17 -5.54
N LEU A 29 4.40 -0.06 -5.82
CA LEU A 29 5.79 -0.01 -6.30
C LEU A 29 6.83 0.05 -5.19
N ASP A 30 6.47 0.56 -4.01
CA ASP A 30 7.36 0.64 -2.84
C ASP A 30 7.50 -0.72 -2.12
N ALA A 31 7.54 -1.81 -2.90
CA ALA A 31 7.55 -3.20 -2.47
C ALA A 31 8.81 -3.61 -1.69
N THR A 32 9.78 -2.69 -1.54
CA THR A 32 10.91 -2.80 -0.60
C THR A 32 10.46 -2.66 0.85
N ASN A 33 9.35 -1.96 1.12
CA ASN A 33 8.70 -1.92 2.42
C ASN A 33 7.55 -2.94 2.45
N CYS A 34 7.64 -3.95 3.32
CA CYS A 34 6.54 -4.90 3.51
C CYS A 34 5.33 -4.21 4.15
N LEU A 35 4.12 -4.70 3.85
CA LEU A 35 2.92 -4.34 4.60
C LEU A 35 3.13 -4.60 6.10
N ARG A 36 2.77 -3.64 6.94
CA ARG A 36 2.90 -3.75 8.40
C ARG A 36 1.54 -3.66 9.07
N ILE A 37 1.41 -4.38 10.19
CA ILE A 37 0.19 -4.36 10.99
C ILE A 37 0.48 -3.78 12.36
N THR A 38 -0.38 -2.86 12.79
CA THR A 38 -0.36 -2.22 14.12
C THR A 38 -1.76 -2.20 14.73
N ASP A 39 -1.88 -1.67 15.95
CA ASP A 39 -3.15 -1.44 16.63
C ASP A 39 -4.12 -2.63 16.68
N LEU A 40 -3.61 -3.84 16.95
CA LEU A 40 -4.45 -5.02 17.13
C LEU A 40 -5.41 -4.84 18.32
N LYS A 41 -6.70 -5.00 18.06
CA LYS A 41 -7.78 -4.97 19.05
C LYS A 41 -8.70 -6.19 18.85
N SER A 42 -9.33 -6.58 19.96
CA SER A 42 -10.43 -7.56 19.96
C SER A 42 -11.75 -6.81 19.90
N GLY A 43 -12.59 -7.14 18.92
CA GLY A 43 -14.01 -6.78 18.88
C GLY A 43 -14.90 -7.69 19.71
N CYS A 44 -14.34 -8.79 20.22
CA CYS A 44 -15.04 -9.74 21.09
C CYS A 44 -15.15 -9.23 22.53
N THR A 45 -16.03 -9.86 23.32
CA THR A 45 -16.11 -9.57 24.76
C THR A 45 -14.79 -9.88 25.46
N SER A 46 -14.46 -9.17 26.53
CA SER A 46 -13.21 -9.38 27.28
C SER A 46 -13.10 -10.76 27.95
N LEU A 47 -14.21 -11.50 28.01
CA LEU A 47 -14.29 -12.86 28.54
C LEU A 47 -13.95 -13.93 27.50
N THR A 48 -13.84 -13.58 26.22
CA THR A 48 -13.49 -14.53 25.17
C THR A 48 -12.07 -15.08 25.42
N PRO A 49 -11.91 -16.39 25.65
CA PRO A 49 -10.62 -16.97 25.96
C PRO A 49 -9.75 -17.10 24.71
N GLY A 50 -8.42 -17.02 24.90
CA GLY A 50 -7.44 -17.24 23.82
C GLY A 50 -7.31 -16.08 22.82
N PRO A 51 -6.66 -16.32 21.67
CA PRO A 51 -6.49 -15.31 20.62
C PRO A 51 -7.83 -14.92 19.98
N SER A 52 -8.20 -13.64 20.11
CA SER A 52 -9.50 -13.13 19.66
C SER A 52 -9.41 -11.80 18.89
N CYS A 53 -8.21 -11.33 18.56
CA CYS A 53 -8.08 -10.07 17.81
C CYS A 53 -8.59 -10.26 16.38
N ASP A 54 -9.42 -9.32 15.93
CA ASP A 54 -10.07 -9.30 14.62
C ASP A 54 -10.08 -7.89 13.98
N ARG A 55 -9.56 -6.88 14.70
CA ARG A 55 -9.45 -5.50 14.22
C ARG A 55 -8.00 -5.07 14.27
N PHE A 56 -7.52 -4.45 13.20
CA PHE A 56 -6.15 -4.01 13.11
C PHE A 56 -5.98 -2.86 12.13
N LYS A 57 -4.86 -2.16 12.25
CA LYS A 57 -4.46 -1.10 11.31
C LYS A 57 -3.40 -1.64 10.36
N LEU A 58 -3.65 -1.58 9.07
CA LEU A 58 -2.73 -1.93 8.00
C LEU A 58 -1.99 -0.69 7.52
N HIS A 59 -0.66 -0.77 7.49
CA HIS A 59 0.24 0.22 6.96
C HIS A 59 0.66 -0.21 5.55
N ILE A 60 0.21 0.53 4.55
CA ILE A 60 0.44 0.26 3.13
C ILE A 60 1.42 1.32 2.59
N PRO A 61 2.64 0.95 2.21
CA PRO A 61 3.53 1.83 1.47
C PRO A 61 2.95 2.16 0.11
N TYR A 62 2.89 3.44 -0.24
CA TYR A 62 2.33 3.90 -1.52
C TYR A 62 2.95 5.25 -1.89
N ALA A 63 3.53 5.36 -3.09
CA ALA A 63 4.18 6.56 -3.60
C ALA A 63 5.19 7.19 -2.62
N GLY A 64 5.90 6.40 -1.80
CA GLY A 64 6.83 6.87 -0.77
C GLY A 64 6.18 7.48 0.48
N GLU A 65 4.85 7.42 0.60
CA GLU A 65 4.10 7.65 1.83
C GLU A 65 3.62 6.32 2.45
N THR A 66 2.99 6.37 3.62
CA THR A 66 2.36 5.20 4.24
C THR A 66 0.88 5.47 4.51
N LEU A 67 0.01 4.80 3.75
CA LEU A 67 -1.42 4.77 4.02
C LEU A 67 -1.70 3.95 5.27
N LYS A 68 -2.61 4.41 6.11
CA LYS A 68 -2.97 3.76 7.39
C LYS A 68 -4.46 3.45 7.38
N TRP A 69 -4.81 2.22 7.04
CA TRP A 69 -6.21 1.80 6.92
C TRP A 69 -6.59 0.88 8.07
N ASP A 70 -7.74 1.13 8.70
CA ASP A 70 -8.28 0.21 9.69
C ASP A 70 -9.09 -0.87 8.97
N ILE A 71 -8.80 -2.13 9.28
CA ILE A 71 -9.47 -3.32 8.75
C ILE A 71 -10.19 -4.02 9.90
N ILE A 72 -11.47 -4.30 9.69
CA ILE A 72 -12.39 -4.77 10.71
C ILE A 72 -13.00 -6.09 10.26
N PHE A 73 -12.65 -7.18 10.94
CA PHE A 73 -13.35 -8.45 10.87
C PHE A 73 -14.22 -8.67 12.11
N ASN A 74 -14.99 -9.75 12.09
CA ASN A 74 -15.67 -10.30 13.26
C ASN A 74 -15.21 -11.74 13.49
N ALA A 75 -14.49 -12.01 14.57
CA ALA A 75 -13.94 -13.34 14.86
C ALA A 75 -15.00 -14.45 14.98
N HIS A 76 -16.25 -14.12 15.34
CA HIS A 76 -17.34 -15.09 15.46
C HIS A 76 -17.98 -15.44 14.10
N TYR A 77 -17.73 -14.63 13.07
CA TYR A 77 -18.26 -14.80 11.72
C TYR A 77 -17.14 -14.63 10.69
N PRO A 78 -16.13 -15.53 10.69
CA PRO A 78 -14.93 -15.38 9.85
C PRO A 78 -15.21 -15.49 8.34
N ASP A 79 -16.37 -16.01 7.95
CA ASP A 79 -16.79 -16.12 6.56
C ASP A 79 -17.27 -14.78 5.97
N LEU A 80 -17.58 -13.79 6.82
CA LEU A 80 -18.00 -12.47 6.36
C LEU A 80 -16.79 -11.64 5.87
N PRO A 81 -16.98 -10.79 4.85
CA PRO A 81 -15.93 -9.88 4.41
C PRO A 81 -15.62 -8.82 5.48
N PRO A 82 -14.42 -8.22 5.45
CA PRO A 82 -14.07 -7.12 6.34
C PRO A 82 -14.68 -5.78 5.92
N ASP A 83 -14.73 -4.86 6.88
CA ASP A 83 -14.94 -3.43 6.62
C ASP A 83 -13.60 -2.66 6.64
N PHE A 84 -13.57 -1.52 5.95
CA PHE A 84 -12.38 -0.67 5.79
C PHE A 84 -12.65 0.78 6.21
N ILE A 85 -11.67 1.41 6.85
CA ILE A 85 -11.67 2.85 7.15
C ILE A 85 -10.36 3.45 6.64
N PHE A 86 -10.46 4.46 5.77
CA PHE A 86 -9.32 5.02 5.01
C PHE A 86 -8.56 6.16 5.73
N GLY A 87 -8.55 6.16 7.06
CA GLY A 87 -7.75 7.09 7.85
C GLY A 87 -8.05 8.57 7.56
N GLU A 88 -7.02 9.32 7.14
CA GLU A 88 -7.09 10.78 6.97
C GLU A 88 -7.70 11.22 5.63
N ASP A 89 -7.77 10.35 4.63
CA ASP A 89 -8.34 10.67 3.31
C ASP A 89 -9.85 10.41 3.27
N ALA A 90 -10.60 11.24 4.00
CA ALA A 90 -12.08 11.14 4.07
C ALA A 90 -12.80 11.34 2.72
N GLU A 91 -12.12 11.91 1.73
CA GLU A 91 -12.63 12.11 0.37
C GLU A 91 -12.43 10.89 -0.54
N PHE A 92 -11.65 9.90 -0.11
CA PHE A 92 -11.46 8.69 -0.88
C PHE A 92 -12.71 7.81 -0.80
N LEU A 93 -13.43 7.74 -1.92
CA LEU A 93 -14.64 6.95 -2.10
C LEU A 93 -14.40 5.90 -3.19
N PRO A 94 -13.93 4.69 -2.86
CA PRO A 94 -13.68 3.66 -3.85
C PRO A 94 -14.97 3.23 -4.55
N ASP A 95 -14.91 3.00 -5.87
CA ASP A 95 -16.06 2.49 -6.63
C ASP A 95 -16.31 1.02 -6.28
N PRO A 96 -17.45 0.67 -5.63
CA PRO A 96 -17.72 -0.70 -5.24
C PRO A 96 -17.82 -1.66 -6.43
N SER A 97 -18.17 -1.16 -7.63
CA SER A 97 -18.30 -1.98 -8.82
C SER A 97 -16.96 -2.50 -9.34
N ALA A 98 -15.85 -1.83 -8.99
CA ALA A 98 -14.49 -2.24 -9.35
C ALA A 98 -13.84 -3.20 -8.34
N LEU A 99 -14.51 -3.49 -7.21
CA LEU A 99 -14.00 -4.35 -6.14
C LEU A 99 -14.53 -5.79 -6.29
N HIS A 100 -14.13 -6.47 -7.36
CA HIS A 100 -14.66 -7.78 -7.71
C HIS A 100 -14.34 -8.85 -6.66
N ASN A 101 -13.15 -8.81 -6.06
CA ASN A 101 -12.75 -9.77 -5.03
C ASN A 101 -13.49 -9.54 -3.70
N LEU A 102 -13.94 -8.32 -3.44
CA LEU A 102 -14.79 -8.01 -2.29
C LEU A 102 -16.24 -8.45 -2.53
N ALA A 103 -16.77 -8.19 -3.74
CA ALA A 103 -18.11 -8.62 -4.13
C ALA A 103 -18.24 -10.15 -4.16
N SER A 104 -17.19 -10.85 -4.59
CA SER A 104 -17.10 -12.32 -4.62
C SER A 104 -16.21 -12.84 -3.49
N TRP A 105 -16.36 -12.30 -2.29
CA TRP A 105 -15.55 -12.68 -1.13
C TRP A 105 -15.56 -14.19 -0.92
N ASN A 106 -14.36 -14.78 -0.87
CA ASN A 106 -14.17 -16.21 -0.71
C ASN A 106 -13.24 -16.52 0.47
N PRO A 107 -13.78 -16.88 1.65
CA PRO A 107 -12.97 -17.18 2.83
C PRO A 107 -12.17 -18.49 2.69
N SER A 108 -12.44 -19.32 1.68
CA SER A 108 -11.65 -20.51 1.39
C SER A 108 -10.32 -20.19 0.69
N ASN A 109 -10.17 -18.99 0.12
CA ASN A 109 -8.93 -18.52 -0.49
C ASN A 109 -8.14 -17.66 0.51
N PRO A 110 -6.96 -18.10 1.02
CA PRO A 110 -6.16 -17.31 1.95
C PRO A 110 -5.70 -15.94 1.42
N GLU A 111 -5.68 -15.75 0.09
CA GLU A 111 -5.27 -14.49 -0.54
C GLU A 111 -6.41 -13.50 -0.75
N CYS A 112 -7.66 -13.85 -0.42
CA CYS A 112 -8.83 -13.01 -0.70
C CYS A 112 -8.67 -11.59 -0.13
N LEU A 113 -8.17 -11.45 1.11
CA LEU A 113 -7.89 -10.14 1.71
C LEU A 113 -6.82 -9.35 0.92
N LEU A 114 -5.73 -10.01 0.52
CA LEU A 114 -4.66 -9.36 -0.24
C LEU A 114 -5.16 -8.87 -1.60
N LEU A 115 -5.99 -9.65 -2.28
CA LEU A 115 -6.59 -9.27 -3.55
C LEU A 115 -7.51 -8.05 -3.41
N VAL A 116 -8.35 -8.01 -2.37
CA VAL A 116 -9.19 -6.84 -2.06
C VAL A 116 -8.33 -5.60 -1.76
N VAL A 117 -7.26 -5.74 -0.98
CA VAL A 117 -6.34 -4.62 -0.69
C VAL A 117 -5.69 -4.11 -1.97
N LYS A 118 -5.29 -4.99 -2.91
CA LYS A 118 -4.75 -4.59 -4.22
C LYS A 118 -5.76 -3.80 -5.05
N GLU A 119 -7.01 -4.26 -5.12
CA GLU A 119 -8.09 -3.53 -5.81
C GLU A 119 -8.33 -2.16 -5.19
N LEU A 120 -8.37 -2.06 -3.85
CA LEU A 120 -8.55 -0.79 -3.15
C LEU A 120 -7.38 0.18 -3.39
N VAL A 121 -6.14 -0.30 -3.41
CA VAL A 121 -4.98 0.55 -3.73
C VAL A 121 -5.01 1.00 -5.19
N GLN A 122 -5.48 0.16 -6.11
CA GLN A 122 -5.70 0.58 -7.50
C GLN A 122 -6.77 1.68 -7.61
N GLN A 123 -7.87 1.56 -6.86
CA GLN A 123 -8.88 2.63 -6.77
C GLN A 123 -8.29 3.90 -6.14
N TYR A 124 -7.45 3.77 -5.12
CA TYR A 124 -6.76 4.91 -4.49
C TYR A 124 -5.81 5.61 -5.48
N HIS A 125 -5.12 4.86 -6.32
CA HIS A 125 -4.31 5.42 -7.40
C HIS A 125 -5.15 6.25 -8.38
N GLN A 126 -6.31 5.74 -8.82
CA GLN A 126 -7.23 6.50 -9.68
C GLN A 126 -7.75 7.77 -9.00
N PHE A 127 -8.03 7.71 -7.69
CA PHE A 127 -8.39 8.87 -6.90
C PHE A 127 -7.27 9.93 -6.87
N GLN A 128 -6.02 9.51 -6.68
CA GLN A 128 -4.85 10.40 -6.73
C GLN A 128 -4.66 11.02 -8.12
N CYS A 129 -4.88 10.25 -9.20
CA CYS A 129 -4.94 10.79 -10.57
C CYS A 129 -6.04 11.84 -10.72
N GLY A 130 -7.19 11.64 -10.08
CA GLY A 130 -8.27 12.62 -10.01
C GLY A 130 -7.82 13.93 -9.37
N ARG A 131 -7.14 13.87 -8.22
CA ARG A 131 -6.59 15.06 -7.54
C ARG A 131 -5.52 15.77 -8.37
N LEU A 132 -4.62 15.01 -9.02
CA LEU A 132 -3.55 15.57 -9.84
C LEU A 132 -4.08 16.43 -11.00
N ARG A 133 -5.24 16.08 -11.57
CA ARG A 133 -5.89 16.84 -12.65
C ARG A 133 -6.20 18.30 -12.29
N GLU A 134 -6.22 18.65 -11.01
CA GLU A 134 -6.36 20.03 -10.57
C GLU A 134 -5.13 20.91 -10.89
N SER A 135 -3.97 20.31 -11.15
CA SER A 135 -2.80 20.99 -11.74
C SER A 135 -2.62 20.57 -13.20
N SER A 136 -2.82 21.51 -14.12
CA SER A 136 -2.55 21.27 -15.54
C SER A 136 -1.06 21.00 -15.80
N ARG A 137 -0.16 21.64 -15.04
CA ARG A 137 1.29 21.49 -15.19
C ARG A 137 1.77 20.09 -14.84
N LEU A 138 1.38 19.58 -13.67
CA LEU A 138 1.78 18.23 -13.23
C LEU A 138 1.02 17.15 -14.01
N MET A 139 -0.22 17.41 -14.41
CA MET A 139 -0.97 16.51 -15.28
C MET A 139 -0.31 16.35 -16.65
N PHE A 140 0.27 17.43 -17.20
CA PHE A 140 1.04 17.36 -18.45
C PHE A 140 2.24 16.41 -18.31
N GLU A 141 3.04 16.56 -17.25
CA GLU A 141 4.19 15.67 -16.98
C GLU A 141 3.73 14.20 -16.81
N TYR A 142 2.63 13.97 -16.07
CA TYR A 142 2.04 12.65 -15.89
C TYR A 142 1.61 12.01 -17.22
N GLN A 143 0.94 12.77 -18.10
CA GLN A 143 0.50 12.26 -19.40
C GLN A 143 1.67 11.89 -20.30
N THR A 144 2.72 12.72 -20.34
CA THR A 144 3.94 12.40 -21.10
C THR A 144 4.62 11.14 -20.57
N LEU A 145 4.67 10.93 -19.25
CA LEU A 145 5.20 9.68 -18.67
C LEU A 145 4.32 8.47 -18.95
N LEU A 146 3.00 8.64 -19.04
CA LEU A 146 2.05 7.56 -19.32
C LEU A 146 2.13 7.10 -20.79
N GLU A 147 2.51 7.97 -21.71
CA GLU A 147 2.75 7.63 -23.12
C GLU A 147 3.94 6.67 -23.31
N GLU A 148 4.85 6.61 -22.33
CA GLU A 148 5.98 5.69 -22.29
C GLU A 148 5.57 4.37 -21.60
N PRO A 149 5.40 3.25 -22.34
CA PRO A 149 4.81 2.03 -21.78
C PRO A 149 5.64 1.42 -20.64
N GLN A 150 6.96 1.59 -20.65
CA GLN A 150 7.84 1.08 -19.60
C GLN A 150 7.61 1.75 -18.22
N TYR A 151 7.06 2.97 -18.20
CA TYR A 151 6.83 3.75 -16.98
C TYR A 151 5.35 3.77 -16.57
N GLY A 152 4.42 3.79 -17.53
CA GLY A 152 2.99 3.99 -17.26
C GLY A 152 2.40 3.00 -16.25
N GLU A 153 2.66 1.70 -16.41
CA GLU A 153 2.18 0.65 -15.49
C GLU A 153 3.04 0.55 -14.21
N ASN A 154 4.20 1.19 -14.22
CA ASN A 154 5.24 1.14 -13.19
C ASN A 154 5.42 2.50 -12.50
N MET A 155 4.32 3.26 -12.39
CA MET A 155 4.30 4.58 -11.76
C MET A 155 3.17 4.72 -10.74
N GLU A 156 3.50 5.29 -9.59
CA GLU A 156 2.55 5.72 -8.57
C GLU A 156 2.64 7.21 -8.38
N ILE A 157 1.50 7.81 -8.02
CA ILE A 157 1.41 9.23 -7.74
C ILE A 157 0.66 9.49 -6.45
N TYR A 158 1.07 10.56 -5.77
CA TYR A 158 0.40 11.09 -4.60
C TYR A 158 0.27 12.61 -4.74
N ALA A 159 -0.94 13.13 -4.63
CA ALA A 159 -1.24 14.54 -4.53
C ALA A 159 -1.75 14.83 -3.12
N GLY A 160 -1.01 15.66 -2.40
CA GLY A 160 -1.36 16.12 -1.07
C GLY A 160 -2.66 16.94 -1.07
N LYS A 161 -3.24 17.12 0.12
CA LYS A 161 -4.38 18.02 0.28
C LYS A 161 -3.96 19.45 -0.03
N LYS A 162 -4.84 20.19 -0.70
CA LYS A 162 -4.66 21.62 -0.89
C LYS A 162 -4.57 22.33 0.45
N ASN A 163 -3.61 23.23 0.54
CA ASN A 163 -3.51 24.17 1.63
C ASN A 163 -4.69 25.16 1.54
N ASN A 164 -5.47 25.28 2.62
CA ASN A 164 -6.66 26.14 2.65
C ASN A 164 -6.36 27.63 2.46
N TRP A 165 -5.13 28.08 2.74
CA TRP A 165 -4.73 29.48 2.63
C TRP A 165 -4.09 29.82 1.30
N THR A 166 -3.19 28.96 0.80
CA THR A 166 -2.44 29.22 -0.46
C THR A 166 -3.09 28.57 -1.67
N GLY A 167 -3.92 27.54 -1.49
CA GLY A 167 -4.51 26.73 -2.57
C GLY A 167 -3.51 25.77 -3.24
N GLU A 168 -2.24 25.79 -2.81
CA GLU A 168 -1.18 24.91 -3.32
C GLU A 168 -1.27 23.51 -2.72
N PHE A 169 -0.74 22.53 -3.43
CA PHE A 169 -0.58 21.17 -2.94
C PHE A 169 0.79 20.64 -3.35
N SER A 170 1.34 19.77 -2.52
CA SER A 170 2.54 19.01 -2.87
C SER A 170 2.17 17.76 -3.66
N ALA A 171 3.06 17.35 -4.57
CA ALA A 171 2.87 16.13 -5.34
C ALA A 171 4.11 15.26 -5.26
N ARG A 172 3.93 13.96 -5.45
CA ARG A 172 5.04 13.03 -5.57
C ARG A 172 4.74 11.98 -6.62
N PHE A 173 5.76 11.68 -7.39
CA PHE A 173 5.80 10.62 -8.37
C PHE A 173 6.80 9.58 -7.89
N LEU A 174 6.44 8.31 -7.99
CA LEU A 174 7.33 7.19 -7.70
C LEU A 174 7.33 6.30 -8.93
N LEU A 175 8.50 6.11 -9.54
CA LEU A 175 8.66 5.30 -10.74
C LEU A 175 9.58 4.11 -10.44
N LYS A 176 9.20 2.93 -10.90
CA LYS A 176 10.10 1.78 -10.97
C LYS A 176 10.89 1.85 -12.29
N LEU A 177 12.21 1.88 -12.17
CA LEU A 177 13.09 2.00 -13.34
C LEU A 177 13.17 0.65 -14.09
N PRO A 178 13.03 0.63 -15.43
CA PRO A 178 13.03 -0.57 -16.25
C PRO A 178 14.46 -1.05 -16.54
N VAL A 179 15.20 -1.38 -15.49
CA VAL A 179 16.57 -1.89 -15.57
C VAL A 179 16.56 -3.35 -15.13
N ASP A 180 17.27 -4.20 -15.87
CA ASP A 180 17.42 -5.62 -15.53
C ASP A 180 18.48 -5.79 -14.42
N PHE A 181 18.01 -6.06 -13.20
CA PHE A 181 18.83 -6.32 -12.03
C PHE A 181 18.99 -7.82 -11.72
N SER A 182 18.52 -8.72 -12.58
CA SER A 182 18.51 -10.17 -12.32
C SER A 182 19.89 -10.81 -12.14
N ASN A 183 20.95 -10.16 -12.65
CA ASN A 183 22.32 -10.65 -12.60
C ASN A 183 23.14 -10.11 -11.41
N ILE A 184 22.49 -9.45 -10.44
CA ILE A 184 23.17 -8.97 -9.24
C ILE A 184 23.57 -10.15 -8.33
N PRO A 185 24.81 -10.18 -7.81
CA PRO A 185 25.26 -11.25 -6.94
C PRO A 185 24.51 -11.25 -5.61
N THR A 186 24.36 -12.43 -5.02
CA THR A 186 23.81 -12.56 -3.66
C THR A 186 24.85 -12.16 -2.61
N TYR A 187 24.38 -11.68 -1.46
CA TYR A 187 25.22 -11.39 -0.30
C TYR A 187 24.56 -11.94 0.97
N LEU A 188 25.36 -12.10 2.03
CA LEU A 188 24.87 -12.61 3.31
C LEU A 188 24.37 -11.46 4.19
N LEU A 189 23.10 -11.50 4.57
CA LEU A 189 22.53 -10.59 5.56
C LEU A 189 22.94 -10.99 6.99
N LYS A 190 22.86 -10.03 7.91
CA LYS A 190 23.16 -10.27 9.33
C LYS A 190 22.15 -11.23 9.97
N ASP A 191 20.88 -11.14 9.59
CA ASP A 191 19.85 -12.13 9.90
C ASP A 191 19.56 -12.93 8.63
N VAL A 192 19.72 -14.25 8.70
CA VAL A 192 19.52 -15.16 7.56
C VAL A 192 18.03 -15.31 7.21
N ASN A 193 17.14 -14.93 8.12
CA ASN A 193 15.69 -14.96 7.89
C ASN A 193 15.15 -13.68 7.25
N GLU A 194 15.98 -12.65 7.07
CA GLU A 194 15.59 -11.42 6.36
C GLU A 194 15.60 -11.67 4.84
N ASP A 195 14.50 -11.30 4.18
CA ASP A 195 14.42 -11.25 2.73
C ASP A 195 14.97 -9.90 2.25
N PRO A 196 16.03 -9.85 1.41
CA PRO A 196 16.53 -8.59 0.84
C PRO A 196 15.51 -7.92 -0.09
N GLY A 197 14.42 -8.62 -0.45
CA GLY A 197 13.35 -8.07 -1.26
C GLY A 197 13.58 -8.24 -2.76
N GLU A 198 12.79 -7.52 -3.54
CA GLU A 198 12.96 -7.49 -5.00
C GLU A 198 14.12 -6.57 -5.39
N ASP A 199 14.94 -7.00 -6.35
CA ASP A 199 16.05 -6.22 -6.88
C ASP A 199 15.50 -5.10 -7.80
N VAL A 200 15.37 -3.90 -7.25
CA VAL A 200 14.68 -2.77 -7.90
C VAL A 200 15.35 -1.43 -7.59
N ALA A 201 15.28 -0.50 -8.55
CA ALA A 201 15.58 0.91 -8.36
C ALA A 201 14.31 1.75 -8.54
N LEU A 202 14.02 2.60 -7.55
CA LEU A 202 12.83 3.46 -7.53
C LEU A 202 13.27 4.93 -7.56
N LEU A 203 12.74 5.69 -8.53
CA LEU A 203 12.93 7.13 -8.61
C LEU A 203 11.71 7.84 -8.00
N SER A 204 11.92 8.55 -6.90
CA SER A 204 10.91 9.42 -6.31
C SER A 204 11.20 10.87 -6.68
N VAL A 205 10.19 11.58 -7.18
CA VAL A 205 10.27 13.01 -7.49
C VAL A 205 9.18 13.72 -6.71
N SER A 206 9.57 14.60 -5.78
CA SER A 206 8.63 15.40 -4.98
C SER A 206 8.61 16.85 -5.47
N PHE A 207 7.42 17.43 -5.48
CA PHE A 207 7.13 18.81 -5.85
C PHE A 207 6.50 19.50 -4.64
N GLU A 208 7.07 20.62 -4.19
CA GLU A 208 6.48 21.40 -3.09
C GLU A 208 5.29 22.25 -3.57
N ASP A 209 5.32 22.64 -4.84
CA ASP A 209 4.31 23.47 -5.49
C ASP A 209 3.73 22.81 -6.75
N ALA A 210 2.52 23.21 -7.12
CA ALA A 210 1.81 22.67 -8.27
C ALA A 210 2.36 23.14 -9.64
N GLU A 211 3.25 24.13 -9.66
CA GLU A 211 3.90 24.68 -10.87
C GLU A 211 5.24 24.00 -11.18
N ALA A 212 5.66 23.06 -10.33
CA ALA A 212 6.91 22.32 -10.43
C ALA A 212 8.17 23.20 -10.41
N THR A 213 8.16 24.28 -9.63
CA THR A 213 9.34 25.16 -9.50
C THR A 213 10.37 24.63 -8.52
N GLN A 214 9.92 23.92 -7.47
CA GLN A 214 10.77 23.29 -6.46
C GLN A 214 10.65 21.77 -6.52
N VAL A 215 11.65 21.14 -7.13
CA VAL A 215 11.67 19.70 -7.43
C VAL A 215 12.79 19.01 -6.66
N PHE A 216 12.43 17.95 -5.93
CA PHE A 216 13.34 17.18 -5.09
C PHE A 216 13.35 15.70 -5.52
N PRO A 217 14.33 15.29 -6.34
CA PRO A 217 14.48 13.90 -6.74
C PRO A 217 15.24 13.09 -5.67
N LYS A 218 14.86 11.82 -5.49
CA LYS A 218 15.54 10.82 -4.67
C LYS A 218 15.52 9.47 -5.37
N LEU A 219 16.67 8.81 -5.46
CA LEU A 219 16.81 7.45 -5.98
C LEU A 219 16.94 6.48 -4.82
N TYR A 220 16.05 5.49 -4.75
CA TYR A 220 16.10 4.39 -3.80
C TYR A 220 16.59 3.14 -4.53
N LEU A 221 17.50 2.42 -3.90
CA LEU A 221 18.10 1.21 -4.43
C LEU A 221 17.80 0.07 -3.47
N SER A 222 17.41 -1.08 -4.01
CA SER A 222 17.25 -2.28 -3.18
C SER A 222 18.58 -2.67 -2.52
N PRO A 223 18.55 -3.39 -1.38
CA PRO A 223 19.76 -3.72 -0.62
C PRO A 223 20.85 -4.50 -1.38
N ARG A 224 20.54 -5.15 -2.51
CA ARG A 224 21.57 -5.82 -3.33
C ARG A 224 22.24 -4.89 -4.36
N ILE A 225 21.63 -3.74 -4.64
CA ILE A 225 22.17 -2.73 -5.55
C ILE A 225 23.09 -1.74 -4.83
N GLU A 226 22.85 -1.49 -3.53
CA GLU A 226 23.71 -0.67 -2.65
C GLU A 226 25.10 -1.29 -2.45
#